data_AF-A0A7W2I4G2-F1
#
_entry.id   AF-A0A7W2I4G2-F1
#
_cell.length_a   1.000
_cell.length_b   1.000
_cell.length_c   1.000
_cell.angle_alpha   90.00
_cell.angle_beta   90.00
_cell.angle_gamma   90.00
#
_symmetry.space_group_name_H-M   'P 1'
#
loop_
_entity.id
_entity.type
_entity.pdbx_description
1 polymer ?
#
loop_
_entity_poly.entity_id
_entity_poly.type
_entity_poly.pdbx_seq_one_letter_code
_entity_poly.pdbx_strand_id
1 'polypeptide(L)' 'MFKTFVERCLEGTAQPGDIDDWVTAWHESAPGSEDLTLDEYLGFTPEEGAIWARYGSRLGEILENRRQNRQPA' A
#
# COMPACT_ATOMS: atom_id res chain seq x y z
N MET A 1 16.86 -2.02 -0.05
CA MET A 1 15.63 -2.70 0.43
C MET A 1 14.46 -2.09 -0.31
N PHE A 2 13.65 -2.93 -0.95
CA PHE A 2 12.35 -2.53 -1.47
C PHE A 2 11.48 -2.04 -0.30
N LYS A 3 10.71 -0.98 -0.52
CA LYS A 3 9.76 -0.43 0.45
C LYS A 3 8.40 -0.40 -0.23
N THR A 4 7.40 -0.92 0.46
CA THR A 4 6.03 -1.00 -0.04
C THR A 4 5.34 0.36 -0.07
N PHE A 5 4.24 0.47 -0.83
CA PHE A 5 3.44 1.70 -0.89
C PHE A 5 2.98 2.15 0.50
N VAL A 6 2.45 1.22 1.31
CA VAL A 6 1.99 1.49 2.66
C VAL A 6 3.14 2.04 3.52
N GLU A 7 4.33 1.44 3.47
CA GLU A 7 5.49 1.97 4.20
C GLU A 7 5.85 3.39 3.79
N ARG A 8 5.84 3.69 2.49
CA ARG A 8 6.11 5.04 1.96
C ARG A 8 5.06 6.05 2.40
N CYS A 9 3.79 5.66 2.46
CA CYS A 9 2.70 6.45 3.02
C CYS A 9 2.88 6.71 4.52
N LEU A 10 3.33 5.71 5.28
CA LEU A 10 3.60 5.84 6.71
C LEU A 10 4.79 6.78 6.99
N GLU A 11 5.80 6.77 6.12
CA GLU A 11 6.94 7.70 6.19
C GLU A 11 6.62 9.12 5.67
N GLY A 12 5.45 9.34 5.07
CA GLY A 12 5.08 10.62 4.46
C GLY A 12 5.79 10.91 3.14
N THR A 13 6.35 9.88 2.51
CA THR A 13 7.05 9.95 1.21
C THR A 13 6.16 9.58 0.02
N ALA A 14 4.95 9.09 0.28
CA ALA A 14 3.90 8.86 -0.69
C ALA A 14 2.55 9.30 -0.09
N GLN A 15 1.58 9.63 -0.94
CA GLN A 15 0.22 9.96 -0.55
C GLN A 15 -0.73 8.85 -1.01
N PRO A 16 -1.91 8.71 -0.36
CA PRO A 16 -2.94 7.76 -0.80
C PRO A 16 -3.35 7.98 -2.27
N GLY A 17 -3.26 9.21 -2.79
CA GLY A 17 -3.55 9.51 -4.19
C GLY A 17 -2.55 8.90 -5.18
N ASP A 18 -1.32 8.60 -4.75
CA ASP A 18 -0.29 7.99 -5.61
C ASP A 18 -0.54 6.49 -5.84
N ILE A 19 -1.56 5.89 -5.23
CA ILE A 19 -1.79 4.44 -5.35
C ILE A 19 -2.00 4.00 -6.80
N ASP A 20 -2.63 4.84 -7.63
CA ASP A 20 -2.90 4.52 -9.04
C ASP A 20 -1.60 4.43 -9.86
N ASP A 21 -0.63 5.31 -9.56
CA ASP A 21 0.72 5.26 -10.12
C ASP A 21 1.46 3.99 -9.68
N TRP A 22 1.32 3.59 -8.41
CA TRP A 22 1.94 2.37 -7.91
C TRP A 22 1.33 1.10 -8.51
N VAL A 23 0.00 1.05 -8.68
CA VAL A 23 -0.67 -0.07 -9.36
C VAL A 23 -0.25 -0.14 -10.83
N THR A 24 -0.11 1.01 -11.49
CA THR A 24 0.37 1.10 -12.86
C THR A 24 1.81 0.59 -12.96
N ALA A 25 2.71 1.06 -12.09
CA ALA A 25 4.09 0.59 -12.02
C ALA A 25 4.17 -0.93 -11.76
N TRP A 26 3.31 -1.48 -10.89
CA TRP A 26 3.22 -2.93 -10.68
C TRP A 26 2.82 -3.68 -11.95
N HIS A 27 1.81 -3.20 -12.70
CA HIS A 27 1.44 -3.77 -14.00
C HIS A 27 2.56 -3.68 -15.04
N GLU A 28 3.38 -2.63 -14.99
CA GLU A 28 4.55 -2.46 -15.87
C GLU A 28 5.78 -3.27 -15.40
N SER A 29 5.60 -4.19 -14.44
CA SER A 29 6.69 -5.00 -13.87
C SER A 29 7.82 -4.14 -13.29
N ALA A 30 7.44 -3.19 -12.42
CA ALA A 30 8.38 -2.40 -11.64
C ALA A 30 9.47 -3.28 -10.99
N PRO A 31 10.70 -2.77 -10.85
CA PRO A 31 11.80 -3.55 -10.30
C PRO A 31 11.47 -4.04 -8.89
N GLY A 32 11.47 -5.36 -8.71
CA GLY A 32 11.12 -6.02 -7.45
C GLY A 32 9.64 -6.38 -7.30
N SER A 33 8.79 -6.15 -8.32
CA SER A 33 7.39 -6.60 -8.35
C SER A 33 7.17 -7.89 -9.12
N GLU A 34 8.20 -8.42 -9.78
CA GLU A 34 8.14 -9.56 -10.72
C GLU A 34 7.56 -10.85 -10.09
N ASP A 35 7.82 -11.05 -8.79
CA ASP A 35 7.34 -12.20 -8.01
C ASP A 35 6.32 -11.82 -6.91
N LEU A 36 5.95 -10.55 -6.81
CA LEU A 36 5.07 -10.05 -5.75
C LEU A 36 3.63 -9.92 -6.25
N THR A 37 2.69 -10.38 -5.42
CA THR A 37 1.30 -9.99 -5.61
C THR A 37 1.12 -8.48 -5.39
N LEU A 38 0.06 -7.90 -5.94
CA LEU A 38 -0.24 -6.48 -5.75
C LEU A 38 -0.34 -6.12 -4.25
N ASP A 39 -0.88 -7.03 -3.44
CA ASP A 39 -0.99 -6.87 -1.99
C ASP A 39 0.39 -6.76 -1.33
N GLU A 40 1.32 -7.64 -1.70
CA GLU A 40 2.69 -7.64 -1.19
C GLU A 40 3.49 -6.42 -1.67
N TYR A 41 3.30 -6.03 -2.94
CA TYR A 41 3.93 -4.85 -3.51
C TYR A 41 3.45 -3.56 -2.83
N LEU A 42 2.15 -3.45 -2.58
CA LEU A 42 1.57 -2.32 -1.87
C LEU A 42 1.80 -2.39 -0.36
N GLY A 43 2.04 -3.57 0.21
CA GLY A 43 2.30 -3.79 1.63
C GLY A 43 1.03 -3.92 2.48
N PHE A 44 -0.06 -4.38 1.88
CA PHE A 44 -1.30 -4.68 2.58
C PHE A 44 -1.22 -6.02 3.31
N THR A 45 -2.03 -6.18 4.36
CA THR A 45 -2.45 -7.51 4.79
C THR A 45 -3.54 -8.04 3.87
N PRO A 46 -3.75 -9.36 3.77
CA PRO A 46 -4.84 -9.93 2.98
C PRO A 46 -6.23 -9.36 3.31
N GLU A 47 -6.45 -8.93 4.56
CA GLU A 47 -7.70 -8.27 4.97
C GLU A 47 -7.81 -6.84 4.43
N GLU A 48 -6.74 -6.05 4.55
CA GLU A 48 -6.69 -4.68 4.02
C GLU A 48 -6.78 -4.67 2.50
N GLY A 49 -6.08 -5.59 1.85
CA GLY A 49 -6.15 -5.86 0.43
C GLY A 49 -7.56 -6.13 -0.05
N ALA A 50 -8.26 -7.04 0.62
CA ALA A 50 -9.65 -7.35 0.31
C ALA A 50 -10.59 -6.15 0.51
N ILE A 51 -10.38 -5.36 1.57
CA ILE A 51 -11.18 -4.15 1.82
C ILE A 51 -10.91 -3.10 0.74
N TRP A 52 -9.65 -2.86 0.41
CA TRP A 52 -9.25 -1.89 -0.60
C TRP A 52 -9.73 -2.30 -2.00
N ALA A 53 -9.54 -3.56 -2.39
CA ALA A 53 -10.03 -4.10 -3.66
C ALA A 53 -11.56 -3.96 -3.80
N ARG A 54 -12.30 -4.07 -2.69
CA ARG A 54 -13.75 -3.89 -2.67
C ARG A 54 -14.17 -2.43 -2.56
N TYR A 55 -13.39 -1.60 -1.86
CA TYR A 55 -13.71 -0.22 -1.51
C TYR A 55 -12.45 0.66 -1.60
N GLY A 56 -12.03 1.00 -2.82
CA GLY A 56 -10.80 1.79 -3.04
C GLY A 56 -10.77 3.13 -2.30
N SER A 57 -11.93 3.74 -2.05
CA SER A 57 -12.06 4.99 -1.27
C SER A 57 -11.67 4.85 0.20
N ARG A 58 -11.62 3.62 0.74
CA ARG A 58 -11.23 3.35 2.13
C ARG A 58 -9.73 3.27 2.35
N LEU A 59 -8.92 3.46 1.29
CA LEU A 59 -7.47 3.46 1.39
C LEU A 59 -6.96 4.42 2.48
N GLY A 60 -7.51 5.63 2.54
CA GLY A 60 -7.13 6.61 3.56
C GLY A 60 -7.38 6.10 4.98
N GLU A 61 -8.53 5.46 5.22
CA GLU A 61 -8.85 4.87 6.52
C GLU A 61 -7.90 3.72 6.88
N ILE A 62 -7.55 2.86 5.92
CA ILE A 62 -6.62 1.75 6.11
C ILE A 62 -5.24 2.28 6.56
N LEU A 63 -4.72 3.27 5.83
CA LEU A 63 -3.44 3.89 6.13
C LEU A 63 -3.46 4.61 7.49
N GLU A 64 -4.56 5.29 7.82
CA GLU A 64 -4.70 5.96 9.12
C GLU A 64 -4.74 4.96 10.28
N ASN A 65 -5.49 3.86 10.15
CA ASN A 65 -5.49 2.76 11.12
C ASN A 65 -4.09 2.18 11.31
N ARG A 66 -3.34 1.96 10.23
CA ARG A 66 -1.94 1.51 10.29
C ARG A 66 -1.05 2.51 11.05
N ARG A 67 -1.19 3.81 10.82
CA ARG A 67 -0.43 4.85 11.54
C ARG A 67 -0.70 4.81 13.03
N GLN A 68 -1.97 4.72 13.43
CA GLN A 68 -2.38 4.65 14.84
C GLN A 68 -1.87 3.37 15.52
N ASN A 69 -1.94 2.22 14.83
CA ASN A 69 -1.50 0.94 15.37
C ASN A 69 0.04 0.76 15.37
N ARG A 70 0.78 1.62 14.64
CA ARG A 70 2.26 1.67 14.66
C ARG A 70 2.83 2.50 15.82
N GLN A 71 2.00 3.21 16.57
CA GLN A 71 2.42 3.93 17.77
C GLN A 71 2.26 3.00 18.98
N PRO A 72 3.34 2.42 19.52
CA PRO A 72 3.27 1.91 20.89
C PRO A 72 2.98 3.10 21.81
N ALA A 73 2.02 2.89 22.72
CA ALA A 73 1.79 3.74 23.88
C ALA A 73 3.07 3.92 24.72
#